data_AF-A0A1J4V234-F1
#
_entry.id   AF-A0A1J4V234-F1
#
_cell.length_a   1.000
_cell.length_b   1.000
_cell.length_c   1.000
_cell.angle_alpha   90.00
_cell.angle_beta   90.00
_cell.angle_gamma   90.00
#
_symmetry.space_group_name_H-M   'P 1'
#
loop_
_entity.id
_entity.type
_entity.pdbx_description
1 polymer ?
#
loop_
_entity_poly.entity_id
_entity_poly.type
_entity_poly.pdbx_seq_one_letter_code
_entity_poly.pdbx_strand_id
1 'polypeptide(L)' 'MKNNLRVVACVFLSVFFFFLFGAYLDRPTVEVDVDTQLCVRAYGPHGEISCSDALRVAHEKVFVDSRARREIKS' A
#
# COMPACT_ATOMS: atom_id res chain seq x y z
N MET A 1 39.86 -12.19 -11.29
CA MET A 1 39.18 -11.12 -10.51
C MET A 1 37.78 -10.76 -11.01
N LYS A 2 37.25 -11.35 -12.10
CA LYS A 2 35.95 -10.99 -12.70
C LYS A 2 34.73 -11.57 -11.93
N ASN A 3 34.92 -12.67 -11.21
CA ASN A 3 33.86 -13.37 -10.48
C ASN A 3 33.44 -12.63 -9.21
N ASN A 4 34.39 -12.01 -8.51
CA ASN A 4 34.14 -11.31 -7.24
C ASN A 4 33.22 -10.10 -7.46
N LEU A 5 33.39 -9.39 -8.58
CA LEU A 5 32.55 -8.25 -8.93
C LEU A 5 31.08 -8.64 -9.19
N ARG A 6 30.86 -9.82 -9.82
CA ARG A 6 29.51 -10.33 -10.08
C ARG A 6 28.78 -10.71 -8.79
N VAL A 7 29.49 -11.33 -7.84
CA VAL A 7 28.92 -11.69 -6.54
C VAL A 7 28.53 -10.44 -5.76
N VAL A 8 29.41 -9.43 -5.72
CA VAL A 8 29.12 -8.15 -5.08
C VAL A 8 27.91 -7.48 -5.72
N ALA A 9 27.87 -7.39 -7.06
CA ALA A 9 26.74 -6.80 -7.77
C ALA A 9 25.41 -7.51 -7.46
N CYS A 10 25.38 -8.85 -7.41
CA CYS A 10 24.18 -9.60 -7.07
C CYS A 10 23.69 -9.35 -5.63
N VAL A 11 24.59 -9.24 -4.66
CA VAL A 11 24.24 -8.96 -3.26
C VAL A 11 23.68 -7.54 -3.12
N PHE A 12 24.29 -6.55 -3.78
CA PHE A 12 23.77 -5.18 -3.76
C PHE A 12 22.40 -5.09 -4.45
N LEU A 13 22.23 -5.79 -5.57
CA LEU A 13 20.94 -5.83 -6.28
C LEU A 13 19.85 -6.41 -5.39
N SER A 14 20.10 -7.58 -4.77
CA SER A 14 19.10 -8.25 -3.94
C SER A 14 18.70 -7.43 -2.73
N VAL A 15 19.67 -6.82 -2.03
CA VAL A 15 19.40 -5.92 -0.90
C VAL A 15 18.58 -4.71 -1.36
N PHE A 16 18.96 -4.07 -2.46
CA PHE A 16 18.22 -2.93 -3.00
C PHE A 16 16.76 -3.30 -3.33
N PHE A 17 16.53 -4.44 -3.99
CA PHE A 17 15.18 -4.92 -4.26
C PHE A 17 14.40 -5.22 -2.97
N PHE A 18 15.02 -5.87 -1.97
CA PHE A 18 14.37 -6.12 -0.69
C PHE A 18 13.91 -4.83 0.00
N PHE A 19 14.77 -3.80 0.05
CA PHE A 19 14.40 -2.51 0.64
C PHE A 19 13.35 -1.75 -0.19
N LEU A 20 13.42 -1.82 -1.52
CA LEU A 20 12.46 -1.17 -2.41
C LEU A 20 11.06 -1.79 -2.31
N PHE A 21 10.98 -3.13 -2.25
CA PHE A 21 9.73 -3.84 -2.06
C PHE A 21 9.16 -3.65 -0.64
N GLY A 22 10.01 -3.62 0.38
CA GLY A 22 9.60 -3.29 1.74
C GLY A 22 8.92 -1.92 1.84
N ALA A 23 9.52 -0.89 1.22
CA ALA A 23 8.96 0.46 1.18
C ALA A 23 7.69 0.57 0.30
N TYR A 24 7.44 -0.39 -0.59
CA TYR A 24 6.21 -0.42 -1.39
C TYR A 24 5.03 -1.02 -0.62
N LEU A 25 5.29 -2.03 0.23
CA LEU A 25 4.30 -2.65 1.11
C LEU A 25 3.93 -1.77 2.32
N ASP A 26 4.76 -0.79 2.67
CA ASP A 26 4.52 0.17 3.76
C ASP A 26 3.47 1.24 3.40
N ARG A 27 2.90 1.21 2.19
CA ARG A 27 2.07 2.31 1.69
C ARG A 27 0.65 2.22 2.23
N PRO A 28 0.09 3.33 2.76
CA PRO A 28 -1.29 3.37 3.19
C PRO A 28 -2.25 3.33 2.00
N THR A 29 -3.24 2.45 2.07
CA THR A 29 -4.34 2.29 1.13
C THR A 29 -5.60 2.94 1.68
N VAL A 30 -6.30 3.70 0.83
CA VAL A 30 -7.56 4.37 1.22
C VAL A 30 -8.71 3.83 0.38
N GLU A 31 -9.74 3.32 1.05
CA GLU A 31 -11.04 2.97 0.49
C GLU A 31 -11.92 4.22 0.45
N VAL A 32 -12.25 4.67 -0.76
CA VAL A 32 -13.13 5.80 -1.04
C VAL A 32 -14.43 5.29 -1.61
N ASP A 33 -15.54 5.79 -1.08
CA ASP A 33 -16.86 5.50 -1.61
C ASP A 33 -17.04 6.08 -3.01
N VAL A 34 -17.58 5.30 -3.95
CA VAL A 34 -17.79 5.76 -5.34
C VAL A 34 -18.88 6.83 -5.42
N ASP A 35 -19.93 6.70 -4.61
CA ASP A 35 -21.11 7.57 -4.66
C ASP A 35 -20.88 8.87 -3.88
N THR A 36 -20.29 8.79 -2.68
CA THR A 36 -20.12 9.96 -1.82
C THR A 36 -18.73 10.58 -1.89
N GLN A 37 -17.76 9.92 -2.54
CA GLN A 37 -16.34 10.31 -2.54
C GLN A 37 -15.74 10.52 -1.15
N LEU A 38 -16.37 9.93 -0.12
CA LEU A 38 -15.89 10.00 1.25
C LEU A 38 -14.98 8.81 1.51
N CYS A 39 -13.95 9.03 2.33
CA CYS A 39 -13.15 7.92 2.81
C CYS A 39 -14.00 7.05 3.73
N VAL A 40 -14.18 5.80 3.34
CA VAL A 40 -14.90 4.78 4.11
C VAL A 40 -13.94 4.14 5.10
N ARG A 41 -12.71 3.88 4.64
CA ARG A 41 -11.70 3.18 5.41
C ARG A 41 -10.31 3.49 4.93
N ALA A 42 -9.35 3.42 5.84
CA ALA A 42 -7.96 3.51 5.46
C ALA A 42 -7.14 2.49 6.25
N TYR A 43 -6.20 1.86 5.57
CA TYR A 43 -5.33 0.84 6.12
C TYR A 43 -3.90 1.19 5.80
N GLY A 44 -3.02 1.01 6.78
CA GLY A 44 -1.59 1.16 6.64
C GLY A 44 -0.86 -0.11 7.10
N PRO A 45 0.47 -0.09 7.06
CA PRO A 45 1.33 -1.21 7.47
C PRO A 45 1.13 -1.62 8.93
N HIS A 46 0.63 -0.71 9.77
CA HIS A 46 0.37 -0.94 11.19
C HIS A 46 -1.11 -1.16 11.52
N GLY A 47 -1.99 -1.32 10.52
CA GLY A 47 -3.42 -1.57 10.72
C GLY A 47 -4.32 -0.43 10.23
N GLU A 48 -5.52 -0.34 10.79
CA GLU A 48 -6.49 0.70 10.43
C GLU A 48 -5.96 2.08 10.85
N ILE A 49 -5.97 3.04 9.93
CA ILE A 49 -5.48 4.40 10.14
C ILE A 49 -6.60 5.39 9.88
N SER A 50 -6.48 6.60 10.42
CA SER A 50 -7.48 7.64 10.17
C SER A 50 -7.51 8.03 8.70
N CYS A 51 -8.70 8.15 8.13
CA CYS A 51 -8.94 8.67 6.80
C CYS A 51 -8.27 10.04 6.57
N SER A 52 -8.22 10.91 7.57
CA SER A 52 -7.56 12.22 7.48
C SER A 52 -6.05 12.09 7.24
N ASP A 53 -5.42 11.14 7.91
CA ASP A 53 -3.98 10.95 7.86
C ASP A 53 -3.61 10.18 6.59
N ALA A 54 -4.44 9.21 6.23
CA ALA A 54 -4.30 8.46 5.00
C ALA A 54 -4.51 9.34 3.78
N LEU A 55 -5.52 10.23 3.71
CA LEU A 55 -5.72 11.14 2.58
C LEU A 55 -4.51 12.07 2.32
N ARG A 56 -3.70 12.35 3.34
CA ARG A 56 -2.49 13.19 3.22
C ARG A 56 -1.28 12.42 2.68
N VAL A 57 -1.24 11.10 2.87
CA VAL A 57 -0.06 10.26 2.62
C VAL A 57 -0.33 9.17 1.58
N ALA A 58 -1.60 8.87 1.31
CA ALA A 58 -2.04 7.79 0.45
C ALA A 58 -1.69 8.07 -1.00
N HIS A 59 -0.90 7.15 -1.54
CA HIS A 59 -0.50 7.18 -2.93
C HIS A 59 -1.55 6.54 -3.84
N GLU A 60 -2.46 5.73 -3.27
CA GLU A 60 -3.46 4.95 -4.01
C GLU A 60 -4.82 5.01 -3.33
N LYS A 61 -5.87 5.27 -4.13
CA LYS A 61 -7.27 5.32 -3.71
C LYS A 61 -8.01 4.17 -4.37
N VAL A 62 -8.57 3.30 -3.55
CA VAL A 62 -9.41 2.19 -4.00
C VAL A 62 -10.86 2.64 -3.92
N PHE A 63 -11.52 2.67 -5.06
CA PHE A 63 -12.93 3.01 -5.14
C PHE A 63 -13.77 1.76 -4.82
N VAL A 64 -14.53 1.83 -3.72
CA VAL A 64 -15.39 0.72 -3.27
C VAL A 64 -16.83 1.17 -3.25
N ASP A 65 -17.70 0.31 -3.77
CA ASP A 65 -19.15 0.47 -3.67
C ASP A 65 -19.61 -0.04 -2.30
N SER A 66 -19.97 0.88 -1.39
CA SER A 66 -20.39 0.52 -0.04
C SER A 66 -21.83 0.01 0.04
N ARG A 67 -22.64 0.12 -1.02
CA ARG A 67 -24.00 -0.46 -1.09
C ARG A 67 -23.96 -1.97 -1.14
N ALA A 68 -23.09 -2.54 -1.98
CA ALA A 68 -22.91 -3.99 -2.11
C ALA A 68 -22.46 -4.65 -0.78
N ARG A 69 -21.75 -3.90 0.08
CA ARG A 69 -21.27 -4.39 1.39
C ARG A 69 -22.36 -4.46 2.47
N ARG A 70 -23.44 -3.67 2.34
CA ARG A 70 -24.56 -3.70 3.31
C ARG A 70 -25.50 -4.86 3.07
N GLU A 71 -25.67 -5.29 1.82
CA GLU A 71 -26.56 -6.43 1.49
C GLU A 71 -26.04 -7.77 2.00
N ILE A 72 -24.72 -7.96 2.10
CA ILE A 72 -24.13 -9.21 2.64
C ILE A 72 -24.25 -9.31 4.17
N LYS A 73 -24.56 -8.21 4.86
CA LYS A 73 -24.75 -8.16 6.32
C LYS A 73 -26.23 -8.17 6.76
N SER A 74 -27.17 -8.29 5.82
CA SER A 74 -28.61 -8.38 6.11
C SER A 74 -29.09 -9.81 6.33
#